data_AF-A0AAW4PVV8-F1
#
_entry.id   AF-A0AAW4PVV8-F1
#
_cell.length_a   1.000
_cell.length_b   1.000
_cell.length_c   1.000
_cell.angle_alpha   90.00
_cell.angle_beta   90.00
_cell.angle_gamma   90.00
#
_symmetry.space_group_name_H-M   'P 1'
#
loop_
_entity.id
_entity.type
_entity.pdbx_description
1 polymer ?
#
loop_
_entity_poly.entity_id
_entity_poly.type
_entity_poly.pdbx_seq_one_letter_code
_entity_poly.pdbx_strand_id
1 'polypeptide(L)'
;MTINPRDYDLDELRKMARKRGDRSGGVGDDEEMPDPSNLGVGLEDADEEVLAGSSFRSGLYRELLPFLAGDGQEKPYLTSLPETYAAEFVVFEWLEFLLMHSGYQGADEALDYYESIDWITEAVQSDLSDYLLGIDESSTNDGNDLSVDDHMLSLVYIAKLTAMT
;
A
#
# COMPACT_ATOMS: atom_id res chain seq x y z
N MET A 1 -0.02 0.61 23.58
CA MET A 1 0.37 -0.70 23.07
C MET A 1 1.12 -0.45 21.78
N THR A 2 2.44 -0.61 21.75
CA THR A 2 3.23 -0.46 20.52
C THR A 2 3.05 -1.74 19.70
N ILE A 3 2.15 -1.69 18.72
CA ILE A 3 1.98 -2.80 17.76
C ILE A 3 3.20 -2.77 16.84
N ASN A 4 3.97 -3.84 16.84
CA ASN A 4 5.14 -4.03 15.97
C ASN A 4 4.66 -4.64 14.64
N PRO A 5 4.92 -4.01 13.48
CA PRO A 5 4.47 -4.49 12.17
C PRO A 5 4.96 -5.89 11.80
N ARG A 6 6.04 -6.39 12.44
CA ARG A 6 6.53 -7.76 12.26
C ARG A 6 5.65 -8.83 12.95
N ASP A 7 4.77 -8.44 13.86
CA ASP A 7 3.91 -9.37 14.62
C ASP A 7 2.62 -9.75 13.86
N TYR A 8 2.35 -9.13 12.70
CA TYR A 8 1.25 -9.52 11.83
C TYR A 8 1.61 -10.77 11.03
N ASP A 9 1.48 -11.93 11.66
CA ASP A 9 1.55 -13.23 11.00
C ASP A 9 0.20 -13.55 10.29
N LEU A 10 0.27 -14.20 9.12
CA LEU A 10 -0.87 -14.58 8.29
C LEU A 10 -1.87 -15.47 9.03
N ASP A 11 -1.38 -16.25 9.99
CA ASP A 11 -2.21 -17.09 10.86
C ASP A 11 -3.03 -16.28 11.88
N GLU A 12 -2.50 -15.16 12.39
CA GLU A 12 -3.27 -14.24 13.23
C GLU A 12 -4.39 -13.57 12.43
N LEU A 13 -4.09 -13.12 11.21
CA LEU A 13 -5.07 -12.51 10.32
C LEU A 13 -6.21 -13.48 9.97
N ARG A 14 -5.88 -14.75 9.68
CA ARG A 14 -6.86 -15.80 9.41
C ARG A 14 -7.72 -16.13 10.64
N LYS A 15 -7.14 -16.09 11.83
CA LYS A 15 -7.83 -16.30 13.10
C LYS A 15 -8.77 -15.15 13.44
N MET A 16 -8.37 -13.91 13.19
CA MET A 16 -9.22 -12.73 13.37
C MET A 16 -10.42 -12.73 12.42
N ALA A 17 -10.21 -13.10 11.15
CA ALA A 17 -11.29 -13.23 10.16
C ALA A 17 -12.34 -14.28 10.58
N ARG A 18 -11.91 -15.43 11.11
CA ARG A 18 -12.84 -16.46 11.64
C ARG A 18 -13.58 -16.01 12.89
N LYS A 19 -12.90 -15.33 13.81
CA LYS A 19 -13.49 -14.85 15.07
C LYS A 19 -14.56 -13.76 14.86
N ARG A 20 -14.51 -13.02 13.75
CA ARG A 20 -15.53 -12.03 13.38
C ARG A 20 -16.80 -12.68 12.78
N GLY A 21 -16.66 -13.80 12.08
CA GLY A 21 -17.78 -14.56 11.53
C GLY A 21 -18.62 -15.28 12.60
N ASP A 22 -18.00 -15.68 13.70
CA ASP A 22 -18.64 -16.49 14.75
C ASP A 22 -19.50 -15.67 15.75
N ARG A 23 -19.35 -14.34 15.77
CA ARG A 23 -20.16 -13.46 16.64
C ARG A 23 -21.53 -13.07 16.05
N SER A 24 -21.83 -13.48 14.82
CA SER A 24 -23.07 -13.12 14.11
C SER A 24 -24.15 -14.22 14.13
N GLY A 25 -23.97 -15.32 14.87
CA GLY A 25 -24.88 -16.47 14.85
C GLY A 25 -25.32 -16.93 16.24
N GLY A 26 -26.19 -16.15 16.91
CA GLY A 26 -26.83 -16.56 18.16
C GLY A 26 -27.97 -15.62 18.52
N VAL A 27 -29.19 -16.14 18.49
CA VAL A 27 -30.46 -15.43 18.69
C VAL A 27 -30.89 -15.47 20.16
N GLY A 28 -31.48 -14.36 20.64
CA GLY A 28 -32.23 -14.20 21.90
C GLY A 28 -31.50 -13.26 22.87
N ASP A 29 -32.04 -12.18 23.39
CA ASP A 29 -33.43 -11.74 23.60
C ASP A 29 -33.37 -10.23 23.96
N ASP A 30 -34.40 -9.47 23.62
CA ASP A 30 -34.67 -8.07 24.03
C ASP A 30 -33.49 -7.08 24.06
N GLU A 31 -33.26 -6.35 22.97
CA GLU A 31 -33.10 -4.89 23.05
C GLU A 31 -33.73 -4.23 21.82
N GLU A 32 -34.64 -3.32 22.13
CA GLU A 32 -35.33 -2.36 21.28
C GLU A 32 -34.52 -2.01 20.02
N MET A 33 -35.07 -2.30 18.81
CA MET A 33 -34.45 -1.81 17.58
C MET A 33 -34.37 -0.27 17.67
N PRO A 34 -33.17 0.33 17.64
CA PRO A 34 -33.08 1.77 17.59
C PRO A 34 -33.66 2.21 16.25
N ASP A 35 -34.61 3.14 16.32
CA ASP A 35 -35.11 3.91 15.19
C ASP A 35 -33.90 4.37 14.34
N PRO A 36 -33.87 4.16 13.00
CA PRO A 36 -32.80 4.65 12.14
C PRO A 36 -32.62 6.18 12.21
N SER A 37 -33.59 6.91 12.78
CA SER A 37 -33.49 8.33 13.12
C SER A 37 -32.61 8.62 14.35
N ASN A 38 -32.36 7.62 15.19
CA ASN A 38 -31.62 7.71 16.45
C ASN A 38 -30.36 6.83 16.47
N LEU A 39 -29.85 6.43 15.29
CA LEU A 39 -28.50 5.87 15.15
C LEU A 39 -27.44 6.98 15.25
N GLY A 40 -27.56 7.83 16.27
CA GLY A 40 -26.57 8.83 16.69
C GLY A 40 -25.59 8.23 17.70
N VAL A 41 -25.05 7.05 17.42
CA VAL A 41 -24.08 6.37 18.30
C VAL A 41 -22.79 6.09 17.54
N GLY A 42 -21.86 7.04 17.64
CA GLY A 42 -20.43 6.73 17.81
C GLY A 42 -19.55 6.67 16.56
N LEU A 43 -19.95 7.29 15.45
CA LEU A 43 -19.05 7.55 14.30
C LEU A 43 -18.66 9.04 14.19
N GLU A 44 -19.08 9.87 15.14
CA GLU A 44 -18.83 11.32 15.11
C GLU A 44 -17.38 11.72 15.44
N ASP A 45 -16.58 10.80 16.00
CA ASP A 45 -15.16 11.00 16.32
C ASP A 45 -14.23 9.97 15.62
N ALA A 46 -14.69 9.33 14.54
CA ALA A 46 -13.75 8.67 13.64
C ALA A 46 -13.28 9.73 12.65
N ASP A 47 -12.02 10.14 12.77
CA ASP A 47 -11.37 11.11 11.90
C ASP A 47 -11.73 10.76 10.45
N GLU A 48 -12.33 11.70 9.70
CA GLU A 48 -12.70 11.48 8.29
C GLU A 48 -11.51 10.96 7.46
N GLU A 49 -10.29 11.34 7.87
CA GLU A 49 -9.01 10.88 7.34
C GLU A 49 -8.76 9.37 7.57
N VAL A 50 -9.17 8.82 8.72
CA VAL A 50 -9.07 7.39 9.03
C VAL A 50 -10.08 6.58 8.21
N LEU A 51 -11.29 7.11 8.01
CA LEU A 51 -12.30 6.46 7.15
C LEU A 51 -11.94 6.54 5.67
N ALA A 52 -11.45 7.69 5.19
CA ALA A 52 -10.96 7.88 3.83
C ALA A 52 -9.71 7.02 3.56
N GLY A 53 -8.75 7.01 4.49
CA GLY A 53 -7.59 6.14 4.47
C GLY A 53 -7.99 4.66 4.44
N SER A 54 -9.00 4.25 5.23
CA SER A 54 -9.50 2.87 5.18
C SER A 54 -10.13 2.49 3.82
N SER A 55 -10.81 3.45 3.16
CA SER A 55 -11.44 3.23 1.85
C SER A 55 -10.42 3.19 0.73
N PHE A 56 -9.44 4.10 0.75
CA PHE A 56 -8.30 4.12 -0.16
C PHE A 56 -7.49 2.83 -0.04
N ARG A 57 -7.10 2.45 1.18
CA ARG A 57 -6.41 1.18 1.48
C ARG A 57 -7.17 -0.02 0.97
N SER A 58 -8.48 -0.07 1.20
CA SER A 58 -9.33 -1.15 0.70
C SER A 58 -9.31 -1.26 -0.82
N GLY A 59 -9.19 -0.13 -1.53
CA GLY A 59 -8.97 -0.07 -2.97
C GLY A 59 -7.63 -0.66 -3.38
N LEU A 60 -6.53 -0.23 -2.75
CA LEU A 60 -5.18 -0.75 -3.02
C LEU A 60 -5.09 -2.25 -2.77
N TYR A 61 -5.65 -2.74 -1.66
CA TYR A 61 -5.69 -4.17 -1.36
C TYR A 61 -6.41 -4.94 -2.46
N ARG A 62 -7.56 -4.43 -2.94
CA ARG A 62 -8.30 -5.08 -4.03
C ARG A 62 -7.48 -5.20 -5.30
N GLU A 63 -6.67 -4.20 -5.61
CA GLU A 63 -5.80 -4.19 -6.79
C GLU A 63 -4.63 -5.18 -6.65
N LEU A 64 -4.10 -5.35 -5.44
CA LEU A 64 -3.04 -6.32 -5.14
C LEU A 64 -3.53 -7.78 -5.04
N LEU A 65 -4.81 -8.01 -4.74
CA LEU A 65 -5.35 -9.36 -4.55
C LEU A 65 -5.05 -10.35 -5.70
N PRO A 66 -5.24 -10.01 -6.99
CA PRO A 66 -4.92 -10.91 -8.09
C PRO A 66 -3.43 -11.26 -8.16
N PHE A 67 -2.57 -10.33 -7.74
CA PHE A 67 -1.13 -10.48 -7.77
C PHE A 67 -0.62 -11.37 -6.62
N LEU A 68 -1.20 -11.20 -5.42
CA LEU A 68 -0.90 -11.98 -4.22
C LEU A 68 -1.52 -13.39 -4.23
N ALA A 69 -2.60 -13.60 -5.00
CA ALA A 69 -3.30 -14.88 -5.08
C ALA A 69 -2.63 -15.91 -6.02
N GLY A 70 -1.62 -15.52 -6.78
CA GLY A 70 -0.83 -16.45 -7.59
C GLY A 70 0.17 -17.22 -6.74
N ASP A 71 0.16 -18.54 -6.79
CA ASP A 71 1.05 -19.46 -6.06
C ASP A 71 2.55 -19.39 -6.49
N GLY A 72 3.08 -18.25 -6.93
CA GLY A 72 4.42 -18.19 -7.56
C GLY A 72 5.15 -16.85 -7.58
N GLN A 73 4.69 -15.81 -6.88
CA GLN A 73 5.44 -14.57 -6.74
C GLN A 73 6.31 -14.64 -5.48
N GLU A 74 7.46 -15.31 -5.60
CA GLU A 74 8.51 -15.23 -4.59
C GLU A 74 9.27 -13.91 -4.73
N LYS A 75 9.61 -13.29 -3.61
CA LYS A 75 10.44 -12.09 -3.61
C LYS A 75 11.81 -12.38 -4.25
N PRO A 76 12.40 -11.43 -4.99
CA PRO A 76 11.90 -10.06 -5.24
C PRO A 76 10.79 -9.99 -6.30
N TYR A 77 9.81 -9.10 -6.09
CA TYR A 77 8.64 -8.98 -6.97
C TYR A 77 9.01 -8.45 -8.36
N LEU A 78 9.75 -7.34 -8.43
CA LEU A 78 10.20 -6.75 -9.68
C LEU A 78 11.69 -7.03 -9.88
N THR A 79 11.99 -7.94 -10.82
CA THR A 79 13.37 -8.39 -11.09
C THR A 79 14.08 -7.56 -12.15
N SER A 80 13.33 -6.98 -13.09
CA SER A 80 13.80 -6.11 -14.17
C SER A 80 12.69 -5.17 -14.61
N LEU A 81 13.02 -3.97 -15.08
CA LEU A 81 12.04 -3.06 -15.69
C LEU A 81 11.61 -3.58 -17.07
N PRO A 82 10.30 -3.64 -17.39
CA PRO A 82 9.85 -4.06 -18.72
C PRO A 82 10.30 -3.08 -19.81
N GLU A 83 10.87 -3.58 -20.90
CA GLU A 83 11.33 -2.79 -22.06
C GLU A 83 10.16 -2.39 -22.99
N THR A 84 9.13 -1.75 -22.43
CA THR A 84 7.99 -1.26 -23.21
C THR A 84 7.70 0.21 -22.89
N TYR A 85 7.28 0.98 -23.91
CA TYR A 85 6.88 2.39 -23.72
C TYR A 85 5.76 2.56 -22.68
N ALA A 86 4.87 1.56 -22.56
CA ALA A 86 3.80 1.59 -21.57
C ALA A 86 4.34 1.44 -20.14
N ALA A 87 5.33 0.57 -19.94
CA ALA A 87 5.99 0.40 -18.65
C ALA A 87 6.83 1.63 -18.29
N GLU A 88 7.53 2.23 -19.24
CA GLU A 88 8.29 3.46 -19.03
C GLU A 88 7.40 4.61 -18.53
N PHE A 89 6.19 4.77 -19.08
CA PHE A 89 5.22 5.74 -18.58
C PHE A 89 4.80 5.47 -17.13
N VAL A 90 4.58 4.20 -16.78
CA VAL A 90 4.19 3.79 -15.41
C VAL A 90 5.34 4.00 -14.42
N VAL A 91 6.59 3.79 -14.85
CA VAL A 91 7.79 4.09 -14.05
C VAL A 91 7.85 5.60 -13.75
N PHE A 92 7.70 6.46 -14.76
CA PHE A 92 7.73 7.90 -14.54
C PHE A 92 6.58 8.38 -13.65
N GLU A 93 5.37 7.85 -13.84
CA GLU A 93 4.23 8.15 -12.96
C GLU A 93 4.54 7.79 -11.51
N TRP A 94 5.18 6.64 -11.27
CA TRP A 94 5.56 6.21 -9.94
C TRP A 94 6.66 7.09 -9.33
N LEU A 95 7.71 7.43 -10.09
CA LEU A 95 8.79 8.30 -9.61
C LEU A 95 8.30 9.72 -9.33
N GLU A 96 7.44 10.28 -10.18
CA GLU A 96 6.79 11.57 -9.95
C GLU A 96 5.96 11.57 -8.66
N PHE A 97 5.24 10.47 -8.40
CA PHE A 97 4.51 10.28 -7.16
C PHE A 97 5.43 10.31 -5.93
N LEU A 98 6.53 9.54 -5.96
CA LEU A 98 7.50 9.50 -4.86
C LEU A 98 8.11 10.89 -4.60
N LEU A 99 8.51 11.58 -5.65
CA LEU A 99 9.07 12.93 -5.59
C LEU A 99 8.08 13.95 -5.04
N MET A 100 6.81 13.88 -5.44
CA MET A 100 5.78 14.80 -4.97
C MET A 100 5.46 14.61 -3.48
N HIS A 101 5.51 13.37 -2.99
CA HIS A 101 5.17 13.03 -1.61
C HIS A 101 6.34 13.15 -0.63
N SER A 102 7.58 12.91 -1.09
CA SER A 102 8.75 12.80 -0.21
C SER A 102 9.99 13.58 -0.66
N GLY A 103 9.92 14.29 -1.78
CA GLY A 103 11.07 14.95 -2.38
C GLY A 103 12.10 13.97 -2.92
N TYR A 104 13.23 14.49 -3.43
CA TYR A 104 14.29 13.66 -4.01
C TYR A 104 14.88 12.68 -2.99
N GLN A 105 15.32 13.20 -1.84
CA GLN A 105 15.99 12.38 -0.83
C GLN A 105 15.06 11.28 -0.29
N GLY A 106 13.79 11.60 -0.02
CA GLY A 106 12.84 10.60 0.46
C GLY A 106 12.49 9.56 -0.59
N ALA A 107 12.46 9.93 -1.88
CA ALA A 107 12.24 8.99 -2.97
C ALA A 107 13.43 8.01 -3.11
N ASP A 108 14.66 8.52 -3.08
CA ASP A 108 15.90 7.73 -3.12
C ASP A 108 15.97 6.75 -1.93
N GLU A 109 15.74 7.24 -0.71
CA GLU A 109 15.69 6.42 0.51
C GLU A 109 14.58 5.36 0.45
N ALA A 110 13.44 5.66 -0.18
CA ALA A 110 12.36 4.70 -0.36
C ALA A 110 12.72 3.58 -1.34
N LEU A 111 13.41 3.91 -2.44
CA LEU A 111 13.91 2.91 -3.39
C LEU A 111 14.92 1.96 -2.73
N ASP A 112 15.86 2.52 -1.95
CA ASP A 112 16.79 1.74 -1.13
C ASP A 112 16.06 0.83 -0.15
N TYR A 113 15.03 1.35 0.52
CA TYR A 113 14.22 0.56 1.43
C TYR A 113 13.50 -0.59 0.71
N TYR A 114 12.94 -0.35 -0.47
CA TYR A 114 12.24 -1.38 -1.27
C TYR A 114 13.18 -2.48 -1.74
N GLU A 115 14.42 -2.13 -2.10
CA GLU A 115 15.48 -3.11 -2.39
C GLU A 115 15.78 -3.97 -1.16
N SER A 116 15.98 -3.33 0.01
CA SER A 116 16.39 -4.02 1.23
C SER A 116 15.38 -5.06 1.76
N ILE A 117 14.11 -4.93 1.38
CA ILE A 117 13.02 -5.85 1.75
C ILE A 117 12.62 -6.79 0.60
N ASP A 118 13.42 -6.85 -0.45
CA ASP A 118 13.23 -7.63 -1.67
C ASP A 118 11.87 -7.34 -2.34
N TRP A 119 11.49 -6.08 -2.49
CA TRP A 119 10.38 -5.70 -3.38
C TRP A 119 10.87 -5.50 -4.81
N ILE A 120 12.06 -4.94 -4.95
CA ILE A 120 12.77 -4.73 -6.21
C ILE A 120 14.20 -5.30 -6.08
N THR A 121 14.86 -5.57 -7.20
CA THR A 121 16.28 -5.94 -7.21
C THR A 121 17.19 -4.71 -7.16
N GLU A 122 18.46 -4.90 -6.76
CA GLU A 122 19.51 -3.87 -6.84
C GLU A 122 19.62 -3.24 -8.24
N ALA A 123 19.47 -4.05 -9.30
CA ALA A 123 19.50 -3.54 -10.67
C ALA A 123 18.33 -2.57 -10.95
N VAL A 124 17.11 -2.93 -10.53
CA VAL A 124 15.93 -2.08 -10.69
C VAL A 124 16.05 -0.81 -9.84
N GLN A 125 16.55 -0.92 -8.60
CA GLN A 125 16.82 0.24 -7.74
C GLN A 125 17.80 1.21 -8.43
N SER A 126 18.88 0.70 -9.02
CA SER A 126 19.88 1.51 -9.72
C SER A 126 19.27 2.22 -10.93
N ASP A 127 18.50 1.51 -11.76
CA ASP A 127 17.86 2.09 -12.94
C ASP A 127 16.87 3.21 -12.56
N LEU A 128 16.08 3.01 -11.50
CA LEU A 128 15.14 4.01 -10.99
C LEU A 128 15.85 5.25 -10.41
N SER A 129 16.97 5.05 -9.72
CA SER A 129 17.80 6.13 -9.18
C SER A 129 18.42 6.97 -10.31
N ASP A 130 18.87 6.32 -11.38
CA ASP A 130 19.36 7.01 -12.58
C ASP A 130 18.25 7.85 -13.25
N TYR A 131 17.00 7.37 -13.25
CA TYR A 131 15.87 8.17 -13.71
C TYR A 131 15.57 9.35 -12.79
N LEU A 132 15.63 9.19 -11.47
CA LEU A 132 15.44 10.29 -10.52
C LEU A 132 16.44 11.43 -10.75
N LEU A 133 17.72 11.11 -11.00
CA LEU A 133 18.76 12.10 -11.33
C LEU A 133 18.43 12.92 -12.60
N GLY A 134 17.64 12.36 -13.51
CA GLY A 134 17.21 13.02 -14.74
C GLY A 134 16.02 13.97 -14.58
N ILE A 135 15.30 13.90 -13.45
CA ILE A 135 14.10 14.70 -13.18
C ILE A 135 14.51 15.99 -12.45
N ASP A 136 14.01 17.14 -12.93
CA ASP A 136 14.35 18.46 -12.37
C ASP A 136 13.78 18.63 -10.94
N GLU A 137 14.68 18.84 -9.97
CA GLU A 137 14.37 18.97 -8.53
C GLU A 137 13.54 20.22 -8.19
N SER A 138 13.42 21.17 -9.13
CA SER A 138 12.83 22.50 -8.92
C SER A 138 11.35 22.51 -8.50
N SER A 139 10.67 21.36 -8.59
CA SER A 139 9.25 21.19 -8.25
C SER A 139 8.99 20.44 -6.95
N THR A 140 10.03 19.97 -6.25
CA THR A 140 9.88 18.99 -5.17
C THR A 140 9.65 19.65 -3.80
N ASN A 141 8.77 19.04 -2.99
CA ASN A 141 8.46 19.51 -1.64
C ASN A 141 9.64 19.22 -0.70
N ASP A 142 9.77 19.98 0.40
CA ASP A 142 10.79 19.71 1.43
C ASP A 142 10.59 18.27 1.96
N GLY A 143 11.66 17.47 1.93
CA GLY A 143 11.62 16.02 2.08
C GLY A 143 10.82 15.54 3.29
N ASN A 144 9.70 14.87 3.00
CA ASN A 144 8.76 14.37 3.98
C ASN A 144 8.78 12.84 3.94
N ASP A 145 8.63 12.17 5.09
CA ASP A 145 8.60 10.71 5.11
C ASP A 145 7.34 10.19 4.39
N LEU A 146 7.51 9.14 3.57
CA LEU A 146 6.38 8.45 2.95
C LEU A 146 5.48 7.81 4.01
N SER A 147 4.17 7.97 3.84
CA SER A 147 3.18 7.32 4.69
C SER A 147 3.06 5.82 4.34
N VAL A 148 2.40 5.07 5.22
CA VAL A 148 2.08 3.65 4.94
C VAL A 148 1.25 3.50 3.66
N ASP A 149 0.37 4.47 3.39
CA ASP A 149 -0.45 4.51 2.17
C ASP A 149 0.39 4.67 0.91
N ASP A 150 1.45 5.48 0.99
CA ASP A 150 2.35 5.72 -0.12
C ASP A 150 3.19 4.48 -0.44
N HIS A 151 3.64 3.75 0.59
CA HIS A 151 4.32 2.48 0.39
C HIS A 151 3.39 1.40 -0.20
N MET A 152 2.12 1.34 0.20
CA MET A 152 1.15 0.42 -0.41
C MET A 152 0.87 0.76 -1.87
N LEU A 153 0.78 2.05 -2.21
CA LEU A 153 0.62 2.47 -3.59
C LEU A 153 1.88 2.14 -4.43
N SER A 154 3.07 2.32 -3.85
CA SER A 154 4.32 1.89 -4.50
C SER A 154 4.32 0.38 -4.80
N LEU A 155 3.82 -0.44 -3.89
CA LEU A 155 3.66 -1.88 -4.12
C LEU A 155 2.69 -2.19 -5.28
N VAL A 156 1.65 -1.37 -5.47
CA VAL A 156 0.74 -1.50 -6.63
C VAL A 156 1.47 -1.18 -7.93
N TYR A 157 2.30 -0.14 -7.98
CA TYR A 157 3.13 0.15 -9.17
C TYR A 157 4.09 -1.00 -9.48
N ILE A 158 4.78 -1.54 -8.47
CA ILE A 158 5.66 -2.71 -8.61
C ILE A 158 4.90 -3.92 -9.17
N ALA A 159 3.70 -4.21 -8.65
CA ALA A 159 2.85 -5.29 -9.14
C ALA A 159 2.41 -5.07 -10.61
N LYS A 160 2.06 -3.84 -10.98
CA LYS A 160 1.73 -3.47 -12.37
C LYS A 160 2.90 -3.71 -13.31
N LEU A 161 4.08 -3.21 -12.96
CA LEU A 161 5.29 -3.36 -13.76
C LEU A 161 5.65 -4.84 -13.93
N THR A 162 5.54 -5.63 -12.87
CA THR A 162 5.79 -7.07 -12.93
C THR A 162 4.75 -7.81 -13.78
N ALA A 163 3.51 -7.35 -13.84
CA ALA A 163 2.51 -7.91 -14.76
C ALA A 163 2.78 -7.56 -16.24
N MET A 164 3.71 -6.63 -16.51
CA MET A 164 4.12 -6.21 -17.85
C MET A 164 5.44 -6.85 -18.32
N THR A 165 6.17 -7.56 -17.44
CA THR A 165 7.34 -8.39 -17.80
C THR A 165 6.90 -9.74 -18.36
#